data_AF-A0A938VUJ1-F1
#
_entry.id   AF-A0A938VUJ1-F1
#
_cell.length_a   1.000
_cell.length_b   1.000
_cell.length_c   1.000
_cell.angle_alpha   90.00
_cell.angle_beta   90.00
_cell.angle_gamma   90.00
#
_symmetry.space_group_name_H-M   'P 1'
#
loop_
_entity.id
_entity.type
_entity.pdbx_description
1 polymer ?
#
loop_
_entity_poly.entity_id
_entity_poly.type
_entity_poly.pdbx_seq_one_letter_code
_entity_poly.pdbx_strand_id
1 'polypeptide(L)' 'GEKRLVVDCAGLDFISSAGLRSLLLAVKKMKAAGGAIALAALQPHVKEVFDISGFSALFVIHGSKADAIK' A
#
# COMPACT_ATOMS: atom_id res chain seq x y z
N GLY A 1 10.66 -17.60 1.57
CA GLY A 1 10.46 -16.24 1.05
C GLY A 1 9.60 -15.46 2.02
N GLU A 2 9.89 -14.17 2.20
CA GLU A 2 9.13 -13.28 3.09
C GLU A 2 7.66 -13.19 2.64
N LYS A 3 6.73 -13.36 3.59
CA LYS A 3 5.28 -13.39 3.32
C LYS A 3 4.56 -12.10 3.71
N ARG A 4 5.28 -11.13 4.27
CA ARG A 4 4.73 -9.86 4.73
C ARG A 4 5.62 -8.74 4.22
N LEU A 5 5.02 -7.77 3.53
CA LEU A 5 5.69 -6.59 3.03
C LEU A 5 4.95 -5.35 3.52
N VAL A 6 5.70 -4.38 4.06
CA VAL A 6 5.18 -3.06 4.41
C VAL A 6 5.84 -2.04 3.50
N VAL A 7 5.03 -1.21 2.86
CA VAL A 7 5.51 -0.08 2.07
C VAL A 7 5.34 1.19 2.91
N ASP A 8 6.46 1.82 3.25
CA ASP A 8 6.47 3.11 3.95
C ASP A 8 6.27 4.24 2.94
N CYS A 9 5.17 4.97 3.08
CA CYS A 9 4.74 6.04 2.18
C CYS A 9 4.96 7.43 2.77
N ALA A 10 5.74 7.56 3.85
CA ALA A 10 5.97 8.84 4.51
C ALA A 10 6.52 9.93 3.57
N GLY A 11 7.31 9.56 2.56
CA GLY A 11 7.83 10.48 1.53
C GLY A 11 7.16 10.35 0.16
N LEU A 12 5.97 9.74 0.09
CA LEU A 12 5.24 9.59 -1.16
C LEU A 12 4.28 10.77 -1.37
N ASP A 13 4.77 11.80 -2.06
CA ASP A 13 4.02 13.04 -2.33
C ASP A 13 3.17 13.00 -3.61
N PHE A 14 3.30 11.92 -4.39
CA PHE A 14 2.56 11.77 -5.63
C PHE A 14 2.53 10.31 -6.06
N ILE A 15 1.40 9.88 -6.62
CA ILE A 15 1.30 8.58 -7.29
C ILE A 15 0.57 8.73 -8.62
N SER A 16 1.16 8.16 -9.68
CA SER A 16 0.53 8.10 -11.01
C SER A 16 -0.28 6.81 -11.20
N SER A 17 -1.06 6.74 -12.27
CA SER A 17 -1.78 5.51 -12.65
C SER A 17 -0.86 4.29 -12.81
N ALA A 18 0.39 4.51 -13.26
CA ALA A 18 1.39 3.43 -13.36
C ALA A 18 1.84 2.94 -11.97
N GLY A 19 1.98 3.84 -10.99
CA GLY A 19 2.26 3.50 -9.60
C GLY A 19 1.13 2.67 -8.98
N LEU A 20 -0.12 3.11 -9.15
CA LEU A 20 -1.30 2.36 -8.70
C LEU A 20 -1.35 0.95 -9.34
N ARG A 21 -1.15 0.84 -10.65
CA ARG A 21 -1.09 -0.45 -11.33
C ARG A 21 0.00 -1.37 -10.77
N SER A 22 1.16 -0.80 -10.46
CA SER A 22 2.29 -1.55 -9.88
C SER A 22 1.94 -2.10 -8.49
N LEU A 23 1.30 -1.30 -7.64
CA LEU A 23 0.84 -1.73 -6.32
C LEU A 23 -0.24 -2.82 -6.43
N LEU A 24 -1.17 -2.71 -7.38
CA LEU A 24 -2.18 -3.74 -7.63
C LEU A 24 -1.55 -5.09 -8.02
N LEU A 25 -0.54 -5.06 -8.91
CA LEU A 25 0.20 -6.26 -9.30
C LEU A 25 0.95 -6.87 -8.12
N ALA A 26 1.57 -6.04 -7.28
CA ALA A 26 2.26 -6.47 -6.08
C ALA A 26 1.32 -7.20 -5.11
N VAL A 27 0.12 -6.63 -4.84
CA VAL A 27 -0.89 -7.26 -3.98
C VAL A 27 -1.33 -8.60 -4.53
N LYS A 28 -1.64 -8.68 -5.84
CA LYS A 28 -2.02 -9.94 -6.48
C LYS A 28 -0.93 -11.00 -6.35
N LYS A 29 0.33 -10.62 -6.58
CA LYS A 29 1.49 -11.52 -6.47
C LYS A 29 1.69 -12.01 -5.04
N MET A 30 1.63 -11.12 -4.05
CA MET A 30 1.78 -11.48 -2.65
C MET A 30 0.65 -12.38 -2.17
N LYS A 31 -0.60 -12.07 -2.54
CA LYS A 31 -1.76 -12.91 -2.22
C LYS A 31 -1.63 -14.31 -2.83
N ALA A 32 -1.19 -14.42 -4.08
CA ALA A 32 -0.95 -15.70 -4.74
C ALA A 32 0.14 -16.53 -4.05
N ALA A 33 1.11 -15.87 -3.40
CA ALA A 33 2.15 -16.51 -2.60
C ALA A 33 1.73 -16.79 -1.14
N GLY A 34 0.46 -16.56 -0.78
CA GLY A 34 -0.04 -16.72 0.59
C GLY A 34 0.51 -15.68 1.56
N GLY A 35 0.90 -14.51 1.05
CA GLY A 35 1.39 -13.37 1.82
C GLY A 35 0.49 -12.14 1.72
N ALA A 36 0.91 -11.05 2.34
CA ALA A 36 0.17 -9.79 2.39
C ALA A 36 1.08 -8.56 2.20
N ILE A 37 0.48 -7.48 1.71
CA ILE A 37 1.08 -6.15 1.63
C ILE A 37 0.25 -5.19 2.48
N ALA A 38 0.93 -4.37 3.28
CA ALA A 38 0.34 -3.23 3.96
C ALA A 38 1.05 -1.93 3.55
N LEU A 39 0.33 -0.82 3.65
CA LEU A 39 0.87 0.53 3.46
C LEU A 39 0.97 1.22 4.82
N ALA A 40 1.94 2.09 4.98
CA ALA A 40 2.15 2.86 6.20
C ALA A 40 2.40 4.32 5.87
N ALA A 41 1.95 5.23 6.75
CA ALA A 41 2.24 6.67 6.65
C ALA A 41 1.86 7.29 5.29
N LEU A 42 0.70 6.89 4.74
CA LEU A 42 0.20 7.44 3.48
C LEU A 42 -0.12 8.94 3.63
N GLN A 43 0.42 9.77 2.76
CA GLN A 43 0.14 11.21 2.79
C GLN A 43 -1.33 11.51 2.48
N PRO A 44 -1.94 12.55 3.07
CA PRO A 44 -3.37 12.82 2.91
C PRO A 44 -3.85 12.92 1.44
N HIS A 45 -3.08 13.60 0.59
CA HIS A 45 -3.41 13.75 -0.83
C HIS A 45 -3.29 12.43 -1.60
N VAL A 46 -2.31 11.58 -1.27
CA VAL A 46 -2.21 10.22 -1.86
C VAL A 46 -3.37 9.36 -1.36
N LYS A 47 -3.75 9.48 -0.09
CA LYS A 47 -4.90 8.76 0.47
C LYS A 47 -6.19 9.11 -0.25
N GLU A 48 -6.42 10.39 -0.54
CA GLU A 48 -7.57 10.83 -1.32
C GLU A 48 -7.60 10.21 -2.72
N VAL A 49 -6.45 10.17 -3.42
CA VAL A 49 -6.32 9.46 -4.71
C VAL A 49 -6.66 7.97 -4.57
N PHE A 50 -6.22 7.32 -3.49
CA PHE A 50 -6.55 5.92 -3.22
C PHE A 50 -8.04 5.73 -2.92
N ASP A 51 -8.66 6.61 -2.15
CA ASP A 51 -10.08 6.55 -1.79
C ASP A 51 -10.95 6.72 -3.04
N ILE A 52 -10.67 7.75 -3.87
CA ILE A 52 -11.37 8.02 -5.13
C ILE A 52 -11.21 6.85 -6.11
N SER A 53 -10.02 6.27 -6.18
CA SER A 53 -9.73 5.15 -7.08
C SER A 53 -10.23 3.80 -6.55
N GLY A 54 -10.76 3.74 -5.32
CA GLY A 54 -11.17 2.50 -4.65
C GLY A 54 -10.01 1.60 -4.18
N PHE A 55 -8.78 2.10 -4.24
CA PHE A 55 -7.58 1.36 -3.82
C PHE A 55 -7.49 1.18 -2.31
N SER A 56 -8.03 2.10 -1.51
CA SER A 56 -8.00 1.97 -0.05
C SER A 56 -8.63 0.68 0.46
N ALA A 57 -9.61 0.12 -0.24
CA ALA A 57 -10.24 -1.16 0.12
C ALA A 57 -9.35 -2.39 -0.17
N LEU A 58 -8.28 -2.23 -0.96
CA LEU A 58 -7.39 -3.32 -1.35
C LEU A 58 -6.20 -3.49 -0.40
N PHE A 59 -5.92 -2.50 0.45
CA PHE A 59 -4.75 -2.46 1.31
C PHE A 59 -5.15 -2.29 2.76
N VAL A 60 -4.40 -2.93 3.66
CA VAL A 60 -4.36 -2.51 5.06
C VAL A 60 -3.46 -1.28 5.14
N ILE A 61 -3.97 -0.17 5.66
CA ILE A 61 -3.25 1.10 5.75
C ILE A 61 -3.07 1.45 7.22
N HIS A 62 -1.81 1.60 7.65
CA HIS A 62 -1.44 2.00 9.01
C HIS A 62 -0.98 3.46 9.05
N GLY A 63 -1.15 4.10 10.20
CA GLY A 63 -0.73 5.50 10.40
C GLY A 63 0.79 5.68 10.38
N SER A 64 1.56 4.66 10.76
CA SER A 64 3.03 4.73 10.78
C SER A 64 3.66 3.38 10.43
N LYS A 65 4.94 3.40 10.03
CA LYS A 65 5.73 2.19 9.82
C LYS A 65 5.80 1.33 11.08
N ALA A 66 5.93 1.97 12.25
CA ALA A 66 5.96 1.27 13.53
C ALA A 66 4.66 0.51 13.82
N ASP A 67 3.50 1.04 13.42
CA ASP A 67 2.21 0.37 13.61
C ASP A 67 2.00 -0.81 12.65
N ALA A 68 2.66 -0.79 11.49
CA ALA A 68 2.54 -1.83 10.47
C ALA A 68 3.43 -3.07 10.74
N ILE A 69 4.44 -2.96 11.60
CA ILE A 69 5.39 -4.04 11.90
C ILE A 69 5.18 -4.71 13.27
N LYS A 70 4.17 -4.25 14.02
CA LYS A 70 3.71 -4.93 15.24
C LYS A 70 3.03 -6.25 14.87
#